data_AF-A0A5S5C0Y6-F1
#
_entry.id   AF-A0A5S5C0Y6-F1
#
_cell.length_a   1.000
_cell.length_b   1.000
_cell.length_c   1.000
_cell.angle_alpha   90.00
_cell.angle_beta   90.00
_cell.angle_gamma   90.00
#
_symmetry.space_group_name_H-M   'P 1'
#
loop_
_entity.id
_entity.type
_entity.pdbx_description
1 polymer ?
#
loop_
_entity_poly.entity_id
_entity_poly.type
_entity_poly.pdbx_seq_one_letter_code
_entity_poly.pdbx_strand_id
1 'polypeptide(L)'
;MIRSRLLLMLFIIVTTQSIYAQESFDCSSIDDTGLITKAFQSFEKDIFSHYNFGNDSIKTYRTFLAEVASLSIDLKKLPSKNSITHTRLFKKGVKNKGSIWIPLSEYENQRAENKTATTVAKKKNEEAIMIFNYRGGFIQCLKNTSKGDNLREIIDILEEDGNVSTSLIAQRIYYIPDSEFNSISVKKFIAFDIYYSILMVIEKAFG
;
A
#
# COMPACT_ATOMS: atom_id res chain seq x y z
N MET A 1 -35.47 -15.37 44.51
CA MET A 1 -35.40 -14.72 43.18
C MET A 1 -34.25 -13.72 42.99
N ILE A 2 -33.53 -13.28 44.04
CA ILE A 2 -32.45 -12.27 43.91
C ILE A 2 -31.11 -12.85 43.39
N ARG A 3 -30.81 -14.12 43.65
CA ARG A 3 -29.54 -14.78 43.24
C ARG A 3 -29.40 -14.99 41.72
N SER A 4 -30.51 -15.09 40.98
CA SER A 4 -30.49 -15.31 39.53
C SER A 4 -30.18 -14.02 38.74
N ARG A 5 -30.49 -12.85 39.30
CA ARG A 5 -30.21 -11.55 38.65
C ARG A 5 -28.74 -11.11 38.73
N LEU A 6 -28.02 -11.56 39.77
CA LEU A 6 -26.58 -11.29 39.93
C LEU A 6 -25.71 -12.10 38.96
N LEU A 7 -26.11 -13.34 38.65
CA LEU A 7 -25.42 -14.18 37.66
C LEU A 7 -25.58 -13.65 36.24
N LEU A 8 -26.74 -13.05 35.91
CA LEU A 8 -26.96 -12.46 34.58
C LEU A 8 -26.14 -11.18 34.37
N MET A 9 -25.95 -10.35 35.41
CA MET A 9 -25.09 -9.16 35.30
C MET A 9 -23.61 -9.52 35.15
N LEU A 10 -23.13 -10.59 35.79
CA LEU A 10 -21.75 -11.04 35.64
C LEU A 10 -21.45 -11.58 34.24
N PHE A 11 -22.43 -12.17 33.57
CA PHE A 11 -22.28 -12.67 32.21
C PHE A 11 -22.23 -11.55 31.15
N ILE A 12 -22.89 -10.42 31.41
CA ILE A 12 -22.91 -9.27 30.47
C ILE A 12 -21.58 -8.49 30.49
N ILE A 13 -20.83 -8.52 31.60
CA ILE A 13 -19.53 -7.84 31.69
C ILE A 13 -18.41 -8.59 30.93
N VAL A 14 -18.59 -9.89 30.67
CA VAL A 14 -17.58 -10.70 29.95
C VAL A 14 -17.72 -10.60 28.42
N THR A 15 -18.83 -10.06 27.90
CA THR A 15 -19.08 -10.01 26.44
C THR A 15 -18.62 -8.73 25.74
N THR A 16 -18.01 -7.75 26.42
CA THR A 16 -17.59 -6.48 25.79
C THR A 16 -16.09 -6.33 25.58
N GLN A 17 -15.31 -7.40 25.67
CA GLN A 17 -13.89 -7.38 25.29
C GLN A 17 -13.63 -8.29 24.09
N SER A 18 -14.32 -8.03 22.99
CA SER A 18 -13.76 -8.30 21.67
C SER A 18 -12.66 -7.26 21.42
N ILE A 19 -11.52 -7.41 22.11
CA ILE A 19 -10.29 -6.72 21.72
C ILE A 19 -9.93 -7.36 20.38
N TYR A 20 -10.26 -6.68 19.28
CA TYR A 20 -9.64 -6.95 18.00
C TYR A 20 -8.13 -6.82 18.24
N ALA A 21 -7.44 -7.96 18.35
CA ALA A 21 -6.00 -8.01 18.32
C ALA A 21 -5.58 -7.59 16.92
N GLN A 22 -5.53 -6.28 16.70
CA GLN A 22 -4.88 -5.71 15.52
C GLN A 22 -3.43 -6.21 15.59
N GLU A 23 -2.97 -6.93 14.56
CA GLU A 23 -1.57 -7.38 14.53
C GLU A 23 -0.70 -6.13 14.71
N SER A 24 0.06 -6.09 15.82
CA SER A 24 0.94 -4.97 16.08
C SER A 24 2.15 -5.10 15.15
N PHE A 25 2.17 -4.32 14.07
CA PHE A 25 3.35 -4.20 13.22
C PHE A 25 4.38 -3.31 13.90
N ASP A 26 5.57 -3.85 14.10
CA ASP A 26 6.71 -3.05 14.52
C ASP A 26 7.22 -2.22 13.33
N CYS A 27 6.87 -0.93 13.31
CA CYS A 27 7.24 -0.04 12.23
C CYS A 27 8.76 0.17 12.09
N SER A 28 9.54 -0.16 13.14
CA SER A 28 10.99 -0.02 13.09
C SER A 28 11.69 -1.12 12.29
N SER A 29 11.07 -2.31 12.18
CA SER A 29 11.63 -3.46 11.47
C SER A 29 11.16 -3.64 10.02
N ILE A 30 10.28 -2.76 9.54
CA ILE A 30 9.70 -2.85 8.19
C ILE A 30 10.75 -2.64 7.09
N ASP A 31 11.83 -1.90 7.37
CA ASP A 31 12.90 -1.64 6.42
C ASP A 31 14.26 -2.16 6.91
N ASP A 32 14.29 -3.33 7.54
CA ASP A 32 15.53 -3.96 8.06
C ASP A 32 16.65 -4.06 7.01
N THR A 33 16.28 -4.19 5.73
CA THR A 33 17.24 -4.29 4.60
C THR A 33 17.63 -2.93 4.00
N GLY A 34 16.96 -1.85 4.39
CA GLY A 34 17.08 -0.52 3.79
C GLY A 34 16.53 -0.41 2.37
N LEU A 35 15.87 -1.45 1.84
CA LEU A 35 15.34 -1.49 0.48
C LEU A 35 14.23 -0.46 0.28
N ILE A 36 13.37 -0.24 1.27
CA ILE A 36 12.26 0.72 1.22
C ILE A 36 12.84 2.14 1.17
N THR A 37 13.80 2.45 2.03
CA THR A 37 14.46 3.75 2.03
C THR A 37 15.15 4.04 0.70
N LYS A 38 15.90 3.07 0.15
CA LYS A 38 16.57 3.22 -1.15
C LYS A 38 15.58 3.36 -2.31
N ALA A 39 14.48 2.61 -2.29
CA ALA A 39 13.42 2.70 -3.28
C ALA A 39 12.72 4.07 -3.23
N PHE A 40 12.38 4.55 -2.04
CA PHE A 40 11.79 5.87 -1.86
C PHE A 40 12.71 6.99 -2.38
N GLN A 41 14.01 6.94 -2.05
CA GLN A 41 15.00 7.88 -2.57
C GLN A 41 15.14 7.83 -4.10
N SER A 42 15.08 6.63 -4.69
CA SER A 42 15.14 6.46 -6.15
C SER A 42 13.91 7.05 -6.83
N PHE A 43 12.72 6.81 -6.27
CA PHE A 43 11.49 7.45 -6.72
C PHE A 43 11.57 8.98 -6.67
N GLU A 44 11.99 9.56 -5.54
CA GLU A 44 12.13 11.01 -5.43
C GLU A 44 13.10 11.56 -6.47
N LYS A 45 14.27 10.92 -6.62
CA LYS A 45 15.24 11.33 -7.63
C LYS A 45 14.64 11.29 -9.04
N ASP A 46 13.89 10.25 -9.37
CA ASP A 46 13.27 10.09 -10.70
C ASP A 46 12.27 11.21 -10.98
N ILE A 47 11.31 11.46 -10.08
CA ILE A 47 10.27 12.47 -10.33
C ILE A 47 10.81 13.90 -10.26
N PHE A 48 11.74 14.21 -9.35
CA PHE A 48 12.31 15.55 -9.28
C PHE A 48 13.23 15.84 -10.47
N SER A 49 13.98 14.84 -10.95
CA SER A 49 14.76 14.99 -12.18
C SER A 49 13.88 15.13 -13.41
N HIS A 50 12.73 14.47 -13.46
CA HIS A 50 11.83 14.51 -14.61
C HIS A 50 11.10 15.85 -14.74
N TYR A 51 10.49 16.35 -13.65
CA TYR A 51 9.70 17.58 -13.68
C TYR A 51 10.53 18.85 -13.46
N ASN A 52 11.66 18.75 -12.76
CA ASN A 52 12.63 19.84 -12.56
C ASN A 52 12.03 21.17 -12.07
N PHE A 53 11.07 21.14 -11.13
CA PHE A 53 10.53 22.35 -10.49
C PHE A 53 11.40 22.84 -9.31
N GLY A 54 12.69 22.51 -9.31
CA GLY A 54 13.58 22.79 -8.18
C GLY A 54 13.13 22.04 -6.92
N ASN A 55 12.99 22.77 -5.81
CA ASN A 55 12.64 22.21 -4.50
C ASN A 55 11.13 22.23 -4.19
N ASP A 56 10.27 22.57 -5.17
CA ASP A 56 8.82 22.56 -4.98
C ASP A 56 8.27 21.13 -4.96
N SER A 57 8.30 20.53 -3.76
CA SER A 57 7.82 19.17 -3.54
C SER A 57 6.31 19.04 -3.81
N ILE A 58 5.49 20.02 -3.45
CA ILE A 58 4.03 19.87 -3.64
C ILE A 58 3.70 19.84 -5.13
N LYS A 59 4.25 20.80 -5.89
CA LYS A 59 4.03 20.87 -7.33
C LYS A 59 4.57 19.64 -8.06
N THR A 60 5.76 19.16 -7.69
CA THR A 60 6.38 17.97 -8.32
C THR A 60 5.50 16.74 -8.15
N TYR A 61 5.11 16.42 -6.92
CA TYR A 61 4.27 15.25 -6.64
C TYR A 61 2.86 15.39 -7.22
N ARG A 62 2.24 16.58 -7.17
CA ARG A 62 0.91 16.79 -7.77
C ARG A 62 0.91 16.70 -9.29
N THR A 63 1.97 17.17 -9.94
CA THR A 63 2.11 17.03 -11.39
C THR A 63 2.23 15.56 -11.78
N PHE A 64 3.07 14.80 -11.05
CA PHE A 64 3.14 13.35 -11.20
C PHE A 64 1.76 12.68 -11.04
N LEU A 65 1.03 12.97 -9.97
CA LEU A 65 -0.30 12.41 -9.74
C LEU A 65 -1.32 12.78 -10.82
N ALA A 66 -1.28 14.02 -11.33
CA ALA A 66 -2.16 14.47 -12.40
C ALA A 66 -1.89 13.72 -13.72
N GLU A 67 -0.62 13.48 -14.05
CA GLU A 67 -0.25 12.70 -15.24
C GLU A 67 -0.62 11.23 -15.11
N VAL A 68 -0.46 10.64 -13.91
CA VAL A 68 -0.92 9.28 -13.64
C VAL A 68 -2.46 9.19 -13.73
N ALA A 69 -3.18 10.12 -13.12
CA ALA A 69 -4.64 10.14 -13.13
C ALA A 69 -5.22 10.31 -14.55
N SER A 70 -4.55 11.11 -15.39
CA SER A 70 -4.92 11.32 -16.79
C SER A 70 -4.33 10.30 -17.77
N LEU A 71 -3.56 9.31 -17.28
CA LEU A 71 -2.87 8.31 -18.09
C LEU A 71 -1.94 8.91 -19.17
N SER A 72 -1.41 10.10 -18.93
CA SER A 72 -0.58 10.86 -19.88
C SER A 72 0.92 10.72 -19.65
N ILE A 73 1.32 10.00 -18.61
CA ILE A 73 2.71 9.84 -18.20
C ILE A 73 3.55 9.02 -19.18
N ASP A 74 4.75 9.50 -19.53
CA ASP A 74 5.70 8.75 -20.38
C ASP A 74 6.52 7.75 -19.55
N LEU A 75 5.97 6.54 -19.44
CA LEU A 75 6.51 5.44 -18.65
C LEU A 75 7.88 4.91 -19.13
N LYS A 76 8.33 5.28 -20.35
CA LYS A 76 9.66 4.88 -20.85
C LYS A 76 10.78 5.79 -20.34
N LYS A 77 10.46 7.04 -20.01
CA LYS A 77 11.47 8.05 -19.65
C LYS A 77 11.55 8.33 -18.17
N LEU A 78 10.49 8.02 -17.42
CA LEU A 78 10.42 8.32 -16.01
C LEU A 78 11.34 7.45 -15.14
N PRO A 79 11.35 6.10 -15.24
CA PRO A 79 12.09 5.29 -14.28
C PRO A 79 13.59 5.20 -14.57
N SER A 80 14.40 5.38 -13.53
CA SER A 80 15.82 5.07 -13.61
C SER A 80 16.09 3.56 -13.50
N LYS A 81 17.32 3.16 -13.89
CA LYS A 81 17.80 1.78 -13.70
C LYS A 81 17.71 1.31 -12.23
N ASN A 82 17.86 2.22 -11.27
CA ASN A 82 17.75 1.90 -9.84
C ASN A 82 16.32 1.54 -9.47
N SER A 83 15.34 2.34 -9.89
CA SER A 83 13.92 2.05 -9.65
C SER A 83 13.47 0.75 -10.31
N ILE A 84 13.94 0.45 -11.52
CA ILE A 84 13.71 -0.85 -12.16
C ILE A 84 14.34 -1.99 -11.33
N THR A 85 15.56 -1.81 -10.82
CA THR A 85 16.24 -2.81 -9.99
C THR A 85 15.49 -3.07 -8.69
N HIS A 86 15.01 -2.02 -8.01
CA HIS A 86 14.19 -2.16 -6.80
C HIS A 86 12.87 -2.89 -7.08
N THR A 87 12.21 -2.56 -8.18
CA THR A 87 10.99 -3.28 -8.65
C THR A 87 11.25 -4.77 -8.80
N ARG A 88 12.38 -5.17 -9.41
CA ARG A 88 12.75 -6.58 -9.54
C ARG A 88 13.03 -7.26 -8.20
N LEU A 89 13.61 -6.55 -7.24
CA LEU A 89 13.82 -7.08 -5.89
C LEU A 89 12.48 -7.32 -5.19
N PHE A 90 11.52 -6.39 -5.33
CA PHE A 90 10.16 -6.56 -4.82
C PHE A 90 9.38 -7.71 -5.47
N LYS A 91 9.64 -8.00 -6.76
CA LYS A 91 9.09 -9.22 -7.40
C LYS A 91 9.73 -10.50 -6.89
N LYS A 92 11.02 -10.47 -6.53
CA LYS A 92 11.82 -11.65 -6.12
C LYS A 92 11.66 -12.01 -4.64
N GLY A 93 11.37 -11.06 -3.77
CA GLY A 93 11.16 -11.26 -2.34
C GLY A 93 10.11 -10.27 -1.82
N VAL A 94 9.28 -10.61 -0.85
CA VAL A 94 9.49 -11.53 0.27
C VAL A 94 8.17 -12.31 0.51
N LYS A 95 8.21 -13.48 1.15
CA LYS A 95 7.02 -14.18 1.66
C LYS A 95 6.94 -14.05 3.18
N ASN A 96 6.99 -12.82 3.69
CA ASN A 96 6.87 -12.55 5.12
C ASN A 96 5.96 -11.34 5.38
N LYS A 97 5.67 -11.05 6.65
CA LYS A 97 4.74 -9.97 7.05
C LYS A 97 5.17 -8.56 6.61
N GLY A 98 6.43 -8.36 6.24
CA GLY A 98 6.98 -7.09 5.72
C GLY A 98 6.88 -6.95 4.19
N SER A 99 6.26 -7.90 3.50
CA SER A 99 6.18 -7.89 2.03
C SER A 99 5.23 -6.81 1.56
N ILE A 100 5.77 -5.84 0.83
CA ILE A 100 5.02 -4.71 0.27
C ILE A 100 4.10 -5.17 -0.87
N TRP A 101 4.49 -6.20 -1.62
CA TRP A 101 3.67 -6.82 -2.65
C TRP A 101 3.46 -8.31 -2.34
N ILE A 102 2.28 -8.81 -2.65
CA ILE A 102 1.94 -10.23 -2.56
C ILE A 102 1.20 -10.68 -3.82
N PRO A 103 1.13 -11.99 -4.12
CA PRO A 103 0.29 -12.50 -5.20
C PRO A 103 -1.18 -12.11 -5.00
N LEU A 104 -1.86 -11.68 -6.07
CA LEU A 104 -3.29 -11.32 -6.03
C LEU A 104 -4.15 -12.45 -5.44
N SER A 105 -3.89 -13.70 -5.85
CA SER A 105 -4.57 -14.87 -5.30
C SER A 105 -4.39 -15.03 -3.79
N GLU A 106 -3.25 -14.60 -3.22
CA GLU A 106 -3.04 -14.64 -1.77
C GLU A 106 -3.85 -13.55 -1.07
N TYR A 107 -3.86 -12.34 -1.63
CA TYR A 107 -4.64 -11.21 -1.13
C TYR A 107 -6.16 -11.49 -1.13
N GLU A 108 -6.68 -12.12 -2.18
CA GLU A 108 -8.09 -12.54 -2.27
C GLU A 108 -8.44 -13.63 -1.26
N ASN A 109 -7.53 -14.62 -1.08
CA ASN A 109 -7.73 -15.72 -0.13
C ASN A 109 -7.76 -15.26 1.33
N GLN A 110 -7.00 -14.23 1.69
CA GLN A 110 -7.08 -13.61 3.02
C GLN A 110 -8.50 -13.11 3.36
N ARG A 111 -9.35 -12.86 2.35
CA ARG A 111 -10.78 -12.54 2.54
C ARG A 111 -11.67 -13.79 2.55
N ALA A 112 -11.29 -14.82 1.77
CA ALA A 112 -12.04 -16.06 1.61
C ALA A 112 -12.01 -16.97 2.85
N GLU A 113 -11.06 -16.79 3.78
CA GLU A 113 -11.09 -17.49 5.08
C GLU A 113 -12.36 -17.15 5.91
N ASN A 114 -13.08 -16.07 5.56
CA ASN A 114 -14.40 -15.74 6.12
C ASN A 114 -15.62 -16.20 5.29
N LYS A 115 -15.41 -16.82 4.12
CA LYS A 115 -16.48 -17.37 3.27
C LYS A 115 -16.02 -18.68 2.62
N THR A 116 -16.49 -19.80 3.17
CA THR A 116 -16.42 -21.19 2.63
C THR A 116 -15.51 -21.36 1.41
N ALA A 117 -14.27 -21.79 1.68
CA ALA A 117 -13.22 -21.99 0.69
C ALA A 117 -13.71 -22.81 -0.51
N THR A 118 -13.74 -22.19 -1.69
CA THR A 118 -13.82 -22.89 -2.97
C THR A 118 -12.40 -22.95 -3.54
N THR A 119 -11.83 -24.14 -3.60
CA THR A 119 -10.49 -24.40 -4.10
C THR A 119 -10.45 -24.20 -5.62
N VAL A 120 -10.03 -23.01 -6.07
CA VAL A 120 -9.71 -22.78 -7.47
C VAL A 120 -8.33 -23.38 -7.77
N ALA A 121 -8.29 -24.33 -8.71
CA ALA A 121 -7.07 -25.04 -9.09
C ALA A 121 -6.00 -24.08 -9.62
N LYS A 122 -4.78 -24.19 -9.07
CA LYS A 122 -3.59 -23.46 -9.56
C LYS A 122 -3.22 -23.93 -10.98
N LYS A 123 -3.40 -23.08 -11.98
CA LYS A 123 -2.71 -23.21 -13.28
C LYS A 123 -1.21 -23.03 -13.04
N LYS A 124 -0.42 -24.00 -13.47
CA LYS A 124 0.95 -24.25 -12.98
C LYS A 124 2.06 -23.51 -13.75
N ASN A 125 1.77 -22.49 -14.56
CA ASN A 125 2.80 -21.87 -15.44
C ASN A 125 2.60 -20.38 -15.78
N GLU A 126 1.71 -19.65 -15.11
CA GLU A 126 1.60 -18.19 -15.29
C GLU A 126 2.34 -17.48 -14.14
N GLU A 127 3.18 -16.49 -14.48
CA GLU A 127 3.74 -15.58 -13.47
C GLU A 127 2.61 -14.99 -12.64
N ALA A 128 2.74 -15.07 -11.31
CA ALA A 128 1.73 -14.54 -10.41
C ALA A 128 1.57 -13.02 -10.62
N ILE A 129 0.33 -12.58 -10.82
CA ILE A 129 -0.02 -11.16 -10.77
C ILE A 129 0.22 -10.69 -9.34
N MET A 130 1.08 -9.69 -9.17
CA MET A 130 1.40 -9.11 -7.87
C MET A 130 0.51 -7.90 -7.63
N ILE A 131 0.02 -7.75 -6.40
CA ILE A 131 -0.75 -6.60 -5.93
C ILE A 131 -0.05 -5.97 -4.72
N PHE A 132 -0.21 -4.67 -4.54
CA PHE A 132 0.23 -3.99 -3.32
C PHE A 132 -0.52 -4.55 -2.11
N ASN A 133 0.21 -4.84 -1.03
CA ASN A 133 -0.34 -5.51 0.14
C ASN A 133 -0.96 -4.50 1.10
N TYR A 134 -2.22 -4.12 0.86
CA TYR A 134 -2.97 -3.17 1.71
C TYR A 134 -3.18 -3.64 3.16
N ARG A 135 -2.93 -4.93 3.45
CA ARG A 135 -2.99 -5.53 4.80
C ARG A 135 -1.60 -5.80 5.40
N GLY A 136 -0.53 -5.43 4.70
CA GLY A 136 0.85 -5.68 5.10
C GLY A 136 1.38 -4.65 6.10
N GLY A 137 2.51 -4.97 6.75
CA GLY A 137 3.05 -4.08 7.78
C GLY A 137 3.41 -2.69 7.28
N PHE A 138 3.96 -2.58 6.07
CA PHE A 138 4.38 -1.30 5.48
C PHE A 138 3.24 -0.27 5.45
N ILE A 139 2.12 -0.63 4.85
CA ILE A 139 0.99 0.28 4.69
C ILE A 139 0.26 0.54 6.02
N GLN A 140 0.19 -0.47 6.89
CA GLN A 140 -0.40 -0.30 8.22
C GLN A 140 0.43 0.67 9.06
N CYS A 141 1.75 0.67 8.91
CA CYS A 141 2.61 1.68 9.52
C CYS A 141 2.45 3.06 8.91
N LEU A 142 2.24 3.19 7.59
CA LEU A 142 1.88 4.48 6.99
C LEU A 142 0.55 5.01 7.53
N LYS A 143 -0.47 4.15 7.65
CA LYS A 143 -1.79 4.47 8.20
C LYS A 143 -1.69 4.98 9.65
N ASN A 144 -1.00 4.21 10.50
CA ASN A 144 -0.90 4.49 11.93
C ASN A 144 -0.02 5.72 12.25
N THR A 145 0.95 6.03 11.38
CA THR A 145 1.84 7.19 11.55
C THR A 145 1.37 8.44 10.79
N SER A 146 0.34 8.32 9.93
CA SER A 146 -0.26 9.47 9.25
C SER A 146 -0.80 10.47 10.26
N LYS A 147 -0.58 11.76 10.02
CA LYS A 147 -1.11 12.84 10.87
C LYS A 147 -2.53 13.27 10.48
N GLY A 148 -2.97 12.96 9.27
CA GLY A 148 -4.29 13.33 8.76
C GLY A 148 -5.15 12.12 8.41
N ASP A 149 -6.46 12.36 8.36
CA ASP A 149 -7.46 11.32 8.19
C ASP A 149 -7.68 10.94 6.72
N ASN A 150 -7.30 11.80 5.75
CA ASN A 150 -7.53 11.52 4.34
C ASN A 150 -6.72 10.30 3.87
N LEU A 151 -5.43 10.24 4.20
CA LEU A 151 -4.62 9.07 3.84
C LEU A 151 -5.12 7.81 4.55
N ARG A 152 -5.56 7.92 5.81
CA ARG A 152 -6.08 6.77 6.57
C ARG A 152 -7.35 6.22 5.92
N GLU A 153 -8.30 7.09 5.60
CA GLU A 153 -9.54 6.71 4.92
C GLU A 153 -9.27 6.04 3.57
N ILE A 154 -8.33 6.57 2.78
CA ILE A 154 -7.93 5.95 1.51
C ILE A 154 -7.38 4.54 1.73
N ILE A 155 -6.51 4.36 2.73
CA ILE A 155 -5.96 3.04 3.05
C ILE A 155 -7.06 2.08 3.54
N ASP A 156 -7.98 2.54 4.39
CA ASP A 156 -9.07 1.71 4.90
C ASP A 156 -9.99 1.23 3.75
N ILE A 157 -10.28 2.09 2.77
CA ILE A 157 -11.04 1.69 1.57
C ILE A 157 -10.28 0.64 0.75
N LEU A 158 -8.97 0.85 0.52
CA LEU A 158 -8.13 -0.07 -0.26
C LEU A 158 -7.84 -1.38 0.47
N GLU A 159 -7.92 -1.40 1.80
CA GLU A 159 -7.82 -2.62 2.61
C GLU A 159 -9.04 -3.54 2.41
N GLU A 160 -10.22 -2.94 2.21
CA GLU A 160 -11.47 -3.63 1.89
C GLU A 160 -11.58 -4.03 0.42
N ASP A 161 -11.15 -3.16 -0.49
CA ASP A 161 -11.11 -3.42 -1.93
C ASP A 161 -9.85 -2.82 -2.57
N GLY A 162 -8.80 -3.66 -2.65
CA GLY A 162 -7.55 -3.30 -3.30
C GLY A 162 -7.60 -3.34 -4.83
N ASN A 163 -8.70 -3.77 -5.45
CA ASN A 163 -8.82 -3.87 -6.91
C ASN A 163 -9.24 -2.53 -7.54
N VAL A 164 -8.52 -1.46 -7.19
CA VAL A 164 -8.75 -0.11 -7.68
C VAL A 164 -7.62 0.28 -8.63
N SER A 165 -7.95 0.92 -9.76
CA SER A 165 -6.92 1.34 -10.69
C SER A 165 -6.02 2.42 -10.09
N THR A 166 -4.72 2.34 -10.38
CA THR A 166 -3.74 3.32 -9.89
C THR A 166 -4.08 4.77 -10.29
N SER A 167 -4.75 4.99 -11.41
CA SER A 167 -5.22 6.33 -11.84
C SER A 167 -6.28 6.92 -10.90
N LEU A 168 -7.22 6.10 -10.41
CA LEU A 168 -8.24 6.54 -9.46
C LEU A 168 -7.63 6.82 -8.08
N ILE A 169 -6.69 5.96 -7.65
CA ILE A 169 -5.93 6.19 -6.42
C ILE A 169 -5.15 7.51 -6.52
N ALA A 170 -4.46 7.75 -7.64
CA ALA A 170 -3.72 8.99 -7.88
C ALA A 170 -4.62 10.23 -7.84
N GLN A 171 -5.82 10.15 -8.43
CA GLN A 171 -6.80 11.22 -8.38
C GLN A 171 -7.24 11.52 -6.95
N ARG A 172 -7.52 10.49 -6.13
CA ARG A 172 -7.94 10.67 -4.74
C ARG A 172 -6.82 11.30 -3.90
N ILE A 173 -5.58 10.86 -4.06
CA ILE A 173 -4.42 11.42 -3.35
C ILE A 173 -4.12 12.87 -3.77
N TYR A 174 -4.31 13.21 -5.05
CA TYR A 174 -4.07 14.56 -5.57
C TYR A 174 -4.82 15.65 -4.79
N TYR A 175 -6.05 15.34 -4.36
CA TYR A 175 -6.94 16.26 -3.64
C TYR A 175 -6.72 16.29 -2.12
N ILE A 176 -5.76 15.54 -1.57
CA ILE A 176 -5.40 15.69 -0.16
C ILE A 176 -4.93 17.14 0.09
N PRO A 177 -5.40 17.82 1.16
CA PRO A 177 -4.99 19.19 1.49
C PRO A 177 -3.48 19.31 1.70
N ASP A 178 -2.90 20.44 1.31
CA ASP A 178 -1.44 20.68 1.36
C ASP A 178 -0.82 20.44 2.74
N SER A 179 -1.58 20.75 3.80
CA SER A 179 -1.17 20.55 5.21
C SER A 179 -0.89 19.08 5.55
N GLU A 180 -1.59 18.14 4.90
CA GLU A 180 -1.40 16.69 5.05
C GLU A 180 -0.51 16.13 3.95
N PHE A 181 -0.64 16.66 2.72
CA PHE A 181 0.07 16.18 1.54
C PHE A 181 1.59 16.20 1.69
N ASN A 182 2.14 17.19 2.40
CA ASN A 182 3.58 17.30 2.60
C ASN A 182 4.16 16.27 3.61
N SER A 183 3.30 15.46 4.23
CA SER A 183 3.75 14.42 5.16
C SER A 183 4.55 13.31 4.44
N ILE A 184 5.52 12.74 5.15
CA ILE A 184 6.32 11.63 4.63
C ILE A 184 5.45 10.40 4.32
N SER A 185 4.36 10.19 5.06
CA SER A 185 3.46 9.06 4.86
C SER A 185 2.72 9.14 3.52
N VAL A 186 2.21 10.33 3.15
CA VAL A 186 1.59 10.54 1.83
C VAL A 186 2.62 10.34 0.72
N LYS A 187 3.82 10.91 0.86
CA LYS A 187 4.90 10.77 -0.14
C LYS A 187 5.33 9.31 -0.34
N LYS A 188 5.47 8.56 0.76
CA LYS A 188 5.75 7.12 0.70
C LYS A 188 4.60 6.36 0.06
N PHE A 189 3.34 6.66 0.40
CA PHE A 189 2.19 6.05 -0.26
C PHE A 189 2.24 6.25 -1.78
N ILE A 190 2.51 7.47 -2.24
CA ILE A 190 2.67 7.78 -3.68
C ILE A 190 3.81 6.97 -4.30
N ALA A 191 4.96 6.86 -3.63
CA ALA A 191 6.08 6.09 -4.14
C ALA A 191 5.74 4.61 -4.35
N PHE A 192 5.10 3.98 -3.36
CA PHE A 192 4.95 2.54 -3.36
C PHE A 192 3.66 2.06 -4.03
N ASP A 193 2.52 2.67 -3.72
CA ASP A 193 1.22 2.23 -4.24
C ASP A 193 0.94 2.76 -5.65
N ILE A 194 1.56 3.88 -6.04
CA ILE A 194 1.36 4.48 -7.35
C ILE A 194 2.58 4.20 -8.24
N TYR A 195 3.73 4.79 -7.92
CA TYR A 195 4.90 4.72 -8.80
C TYR A 195 5.42 3.29 -8.98
N TYR A 196 5.71 2.56 -7.90
CA TYR A 196 6.19 1.19 -8.02
C TYR A 196 5.12 0.22 -8.53
N SER A 197 3.82 0.43 -8.24
CA SER A 197 2.75 -0.38 -8.87
C SER A 197 2.74 -0.24 -10.39
N ILE A 198 2.93 0.98 -10.91
CA ILE A 198 3.11 1.20 -12.36
C ILE A 198 4.35 0.45 -12.85
N LEU A 199 5.49 0.54 -12.15
CA LEU A 199 6.72 -0.17 -12.52
C LEU A 199 6.56 -1.70 -12.53
N MET A 200 5.79 -2.25 -11.59
CA MET A 200 5.50 -3.68 -11.52
C MET A 200 4.79 -4.17 -12.79
N VAL A 201 3.90 -3.35 -13.36
CA VAL A 201 3.19 -3.63 -14.61
C VAL A 201 4.11 -3.45 -15.83
N ILE A 202 4.80 -2.31 -15.95
CA ILE A 202 5.57 -2.00 -17.17
C ILE A 202 6.90 -2.73 -17.28
N GLU A 203 7.53 -3.16 -16.17
CA GLU A 203 8.78 -3.90 -16.25
C GLU A 203 8.59 -5.22 -17.02
N LYS A 204 7.38 -5.78 -16.99
CA LYS A 204 6.99 -6.92 -17.82
C LYS A 204 6.83 -6.56 -19.31
N ALA A 205 6.50 -5.31 -19.62
CA ALA A 205 6.28 -4.82 -20.99
C ALA A 205 7.58 -4.34 -21.68
N PHE A 206 8.64 -4.10 -20.91
CA PHE A 206 9.95 -3.61 -21.40
C PHE A 206 11.11 -4.60 -21.19
N GLY A 207 10.84 -5.77 -20.59
CA GLY A 207 11.79 -6.85 -20.35
C GLY A 207 11.74 -7.91 -21.43
#